data_AF-A0A2G6EWY5-F1
#
_entry.id   AF-A0A2G6EWY5-F1
#
_cell.length_a   1.000
_cell.length_b   1.000
_cell.length_c   1.000
_cell.angle_alpha   90.00
_cell.angle_beta   90.00
_cell.angle_gamma   90.00
#
_symmetry.space_group_name_H-M   'P 1'
#
loop_
_entity.id
_entity.type
_entity.pdbx_description
1 polymer ?
#
loop_
_entity_poly.entity_id
_entity_poly.type
_entity_poly.pdbx_seq_one_letter_code
_entity_poly.pdbx_strand_id
1 'polypeptide(L)'
;MQGLLDLPFQVQAVIVSGYIGYVIAHRDYRKTEKITDMWMMILIFGFPTGLLLTIFDSALAYSSIVIGPIIAFLWNKFGKKRFNELLRKAHISYETNEGDVWNTLATRKGVTITQLTVTLKNGRKYHCSDTAKFQNEEFTPCLIDDDGIAFYVDKFIDSQGKWSEDDETLGKMGSLITYFPRNDITLLEARFK
;
A
#
# COMPACT_ATOMS: atom_id res chain seq x y z
N MET A 1 -7.60 -0.90 31.41
CA MET A 1 -8.50 -0.27 30.42
C MET A 1 -9.46 0.77 31.01
N GLN A 2 -9.60 0.91 32.35
CA GLN A 2 -10.44 1.96 32.95
C GLN A 2 -9.85 3.39 32.83
N GLY A 3 -8.52 3.54 32.81
CA GLY A 3 -7.88 4.87 32.73
C GLY A 3 -8.06 5.63 31.41
N LEU A 4 -8.53 4.99 30.33
CA LEU A 4 -8.86 5.72 29.09
C LEU A 4 -10.23 6.41 29.16
N LEU A 5 -11.15 5.91 30.00
CA LEU A 5 -12.49 6.45 30.15
C LEU A 5 -12.54 7.66 31.11
N ASP A 6 -11.55 7.79 31.99
CA ASP A 6 -11.37 8.96 32.88
C ASP A 6 -10.71 10.17 32.22
N LEU A 7 -10.30 10.04 30.95
CA LEU A 7 -9.69 11.14 30.22
C LEU A 7 -10.72 12.21 29.84
N PRO A 8 -10.36 13.51 29.86
CA PRO A 8 -11.24 14.57 29.38
C PRO A 8 -11.73 14.27 27.96
N PHE A 9 -13.03 14.49 27.71
CA PHE A 9 -13.68 14.20 26.42
C PHE A 9 -12.92 14.79 25.23
N GLN A 10 -12.31 15.97 25.41
CA GLN A 10 -11.48 16.62 24.41
C GLN A 10 -10.29 15.75 23.97
N VAL A 11 -9.63 15.06 24.90
CA VAL A 11 -8.49 14.19 24.59
C VAL A 11 -8.95 12.92 23.89
N GLN A 12 -10.09 12.35 24.31
CA GLN A 12 -10.69 11.20 23.63
C GLN A 12 -11.07 11.53 22.18
N ALA A 13 -11.72 12.68 21.95
CA ALA A 13 -12.12 13.13 20.62
C ALA A 13 -10.92 13.35 19.69
N VAL A 14 -9.83 13.93 20.21
CA VAL A 14 -8.56 14.12 19.47
C VAL A 14 -7.95 12.78 19.08
N ILE A 15 -7.85 11.84 20.02
CA ILE A 15 -7.26 10.52 19.76
C ILE A 15 -8.10 9.73 18.74
N VAL A 16 -9.43 9.72 18.90
CA VAL A 16 -10.33 8.98 17.99
C VAL A 16 -10.31 9.59 16.59
N SER A 17 -10.45 10.90 16.46
CA SER A 17 -10.38 11.61 15.17
C SER A 17 -9.03 11.40 14.49
N GLY A 18 -7.95 11.55 15.25
CA GLY A 18 -6.59 11.33 14.78
C GLY A 18 -6.31 9.90 14.34
N TYR A 19 -6.83 8.91 15.07
CA TYR A 19 -6.69 7.50 14.73
C TYR A 19 -7.43 7.16 13.43
N ILE A 20 -8.67 7.63 13.26
CA ILE A 20 -9.42 7.43 12.01
C ILE A 20 -8.69 8.12 10.85
N GLY A 21 -8.18 9.34 11.06
CA GLY A 21 -7.36 10.05 10.08
C GLY A 21 -6.11 9.26 9.69
N TYR A 22 -5.38 8.72 10.67
CA TYR A 22 -4.21 7.88 10.45
C TYR A 22 -4.55 6.62 9.63
N VAL A 23 -5.62 5.91 9.99
CA VAL A 23 -6.11 4.70 9.31
C VAL A 23 -6.45 4.99 7.84
N ILE A 24 -7.02 6.15 7.55
CA ILE A 24 -7.31 6.61 6.18
C ILE A 24 -6.01 6.97 5.45
N ALA A 25 -5.10 7.71 6.10
CA ALA A 25 -3.85 8.17 5.52
C ALA A 25 -2.88 7.02 5.16
N HIS A 26 -2.89 5.94 5.94
CA HIS A 26 -1.94 4.81 5.86
C HIS A 26 -2.65 3.47 5.62
N ARG A 27 -3.72 3.46 4.79
CA ARG A 27 -4.40 2.21 4.42
C ARG A 27 -3.47 1.20 3.73
N ASP A 28 -2.46 1.69 3.01
CA ASP A 28 -1.63 0.88 2.12
C ASP A 28 -0.26 0.46 2.74
N TYR A 29 0.15 0.97 3.92
CA TYR A 29 1.53 0.82 4.45
C TYR A 29 1.62 0.50 5.95
N ARG A 30 0.86 -0.48 6.46
CA ARG A 30 0.76 -0.68 7.92
C ARG A 30 1.88 -1.50 8.57
N LYS A 31 2.63 -2.30 7.80
CA LYS A 31 3.52 -3.34 8.39
C LYS A 31 4.88 -2.80 8.87
N THR A 32 5.33 -1.63 8.41
CA THR A 32 6.71 -1.14 8.62
C THR A 32 6.85 0.15 9.44
N GLU A 33 5.75 0.76 9.90
CA GLU A 33 5.83 2.01 10.65
C GLU A 33 6.17 1.78 12.13
N LYS A 34 7.08 2.63 12.66
CA LYS A 34 7.39 2.62 14.09
C LYS A 34 6.17 3.10 14.86
N ILE A 35 5.91 2.48 16.01
CA ILE A 35 4.83 2.87 16.92
C ILE A 35 4.91 4.36 17.28
N THR A 36 6.12 4.91 17.41
CA THR A 36 6.35 6.35 17.66
C THR A 36 5.77 7.24 16.56
N ASP A 37 5.93 6.83 15.31
CA ASP A 37 5.53 7.62 14.14
C ASP A 37 4.00 7.58 14.00
N MET A 38 3.40 6.42 14.28
CA MET A 38 1.95 6.26 14.38
C MET A 38 1.35 7.23 15.40
N TRP A 39 1.88 7.29 16.62
CA TRP A 39 1.37 8.22 17.65
C TRP A 39 1.51 9.68 17.25
N MET A 40 2.65 10.06 16.65
CA MET A 40 2.84 11.42 16.15
C MET A 40 1.83 11.78 15.07
N MET A 41 1.55 10.86 14.14
CA MET A 41 0.56 11.09 13.08
C MET A 41 -0.86 11.20 13.63
N ILE A 42 -1.23 10.36 14.60
CA ILE A 42 -2.53 10.45 15.29
C ILE A 42 -2.68 11.84 15.91
N LEU A 43 -1.65 12.36 16.59
CA LEU A 43 -1.68 13.70 17.17
C LEU A 43 -1.80 14.80 16.10
N ILE A 44 -1.07 14.68 14.99
CA ILE A 44 -1.12 15.66 13.88
C ILE A 44 -2.53 15.73 13.27
N PHE A 45 -3.16 14.57 12.98
CA PHE A 45 -4.50 14.55 12.42
C PHE A 45 -5.60 14.90 13.43
N GLY A 46 -5.38 14.63 14.72
CA GLY A 46 -6.31 14.96 15.80
C GLY A 46 -6.24 16.41 16.28
N PHE A 47 -5.10 17.09 16.08
CA PHE A 47 -4.89 18.47 16.53
C PHE A 47 -5.96 19.47 16.04
N PRO A 48 -6.39 19.46 14.76
CA PRO A 48 -7.47 20.33 14.28
C PRO A 48 -8.80 20.11 15.00
N THR A 49 -9.13 18.86 15.36
CA THR A 49 -10.31 18.53 16.16
C THR A 49 -10.21 19.14 17.56
N GLY A 50 -9.06 19.03 18.21
CA GLY A 50 -8.83 19.60 19.54
C GLY A 50 -8.93 21.12 19.56
N LEU A 51 -8.44 21.80 18.52
CA LEU A 51 -8.52 23.26 18.38
C LEU A 51 -9.98 23.71 18.23
N LEU A 52 -10.75 23.04 17.38
CA LEU A 52 -12.16 23.41 17.17
C LEU A 52 -13.03 23.18 18.41
N LEU A 53 -12.74 22.15 19.20
CA LEU A 53 -13.41 21.94 20.49
C LEU A 53 -13.17 23.09 21.49
N THR A 54 -12.04 23.80 21.41
CA THR A 54 -11.80 24.98 22.27
C THR A 54 -12.50 26.25 21.80
N ILE A 55 -12.88 26.30 20.52
CA ILE A 55 -13.54 27.46 19.90
C ILE A 55 -15.07 27.32 19.96
N PHE A 56 -15.59 26.09 19.82
CA PHE A 56 -17.01 25.82 19.74
C PHE A 56 -17.52 25.12 21.01
N ASP A 57 -18.20 25.88 21.86
CA ASP A 57 -18.77 25.41 23.14
C ASP A 57 -20.17 24.76 23.01
N SER A 58 -20.61 24.43 21.79
CA SER A 58 -21.98 23.98 21.48
C SER A 58 -22.04 22.51 21.06
N ALA A 59 -23.26 21.97 20.88
CA ALA A 59 -23.47 20.63 20.32
C ALA A 59 -22.79 20.39 18.95
N LEU A 60 -22.36 21.43 18.24
CA LEU A 60 -21.55 21.32 17.04
C LEU A 60 -20.13 20.77 17.32
N ALA A 61 -19.66 20.85 18.56
CA ALA A 61 -18.40 20.28 19.04
C ALA A 61 -18.27 18.80 18.66
N TYR A 62 -19.35 18.01 18.74
CA TYR A 62 -19.33 16.59 18.37
C TYR A 62 -19.03 16.35 16.88
N SER A 63 -19.39 17.30 16.00
CA SER A 63 -19.11 17.18 14.56
C SER A 63 -17.63 17.40 14.21
N SER A 64 -16.84 17.99 15.13
CA SER A 64 -15.41 18.24 14.93
C SER A 64 -14.58 16.95 14.80
N ILE A 65 -15.11 15.81 15.23
CA ILE A 65 -14.46 14.49 15.09
C ILE A 65 -14.29 14.11 13.62
N VAL A 66 -15.16 14.60 12.73
CA VAL A 66 -15.11 14.28 11.29
C VAL A 66 -13.98 15.02 10.56
N ILE A 67 -13.39 16.03 11.19
CA ILE A 67 -12.43 16.93 10.56
C ILE A 67 -11.06 16.27 10.37
N GLY A 68 -10.59 15.48 11.33
CA GLY A 68 -9.36 14.69 11.17
C GLY A 68 -9.42 13.75 9.94
N PRO A 69 -10.49 12.95 9.78
CA PRO A 69 -10.74 12.14 8.58
C PRO A 69 -10.78 12.95 7.28
N ILE A 70 -11.43 14.12 7.26
CA ILE A 70 -11.49 14.97 6.06
C ILE A 70 -10.09 15.47 5.68
N ILE A 71 -9.31 15.91 6.67
CA ILE A 71 -7.94 16.38 6.45
C ILE A 71 -7.06 15.24 5.94
N ALA A 72 -7.17 14.04 6.53
CA ALA A 72 -6.46 12.86 6.07
C ALA A 72 -6.84 12.47 4.62
N PHE A 73 -8.13 12.57 4.27
CA PHE A 73 -8.60 12.32 2.91
C PHE A 73 -8.02 13.35 1.92
N LEU A 74 -8.06 14.63 2.26
CA LEU A 74 -7.47 15.70 1.43
C LEU A 74 -5.95 15.53 1.29
N TRP A 75 -5.27 15.14 2.36
CA TRP A 75 -3.84 14.85 2.36
C TRP A 75 -3.49 13.71 1.40
N ASN A 76 -4.25 12.62 1.44
CA ASN A 76 -4.07 11.49 0.52
C ASN A 76 -4.33 11.86 -0.93
N LYS A 77 -5.38 12.65 -1.19
CA LYS A 77 -5.79 12.98 -2.56
C LYS A 77 -4.88 14.01 -3.22
N PHE A 78 -4.41 15.01 -2.47
CA PHE A 78 -3.68 16.15 -3.02
C PHE A 78 -2.37 16.45 -2.31
N GLY A 79 -2.35 16.37 -0.97
CA GLY A 79 -1.22 16.75 -0.13
C GLY A 79 0.05 16.01 -0.47
N LYS A 80 0.01 14.66 -0.53
CA LYS A 80 1.18 13.82 -0.81
C LYS A 80 1.87 14.19 -2.13
N LYS A 81 1.09 14.34 -3.21
CA LYS A 81 1.64 14.68 -4.53
C LYS A 81 2.30 16.07 -4.54
N ARG A 82 1.60 17.08 -4.02
CA ARG A 82 2.10 18.47 -4.00
C ARG A 82 3.30 18.63 -3.09
N PHE A 83 3.29 17.98 -1.93
CA PHE A 83 4.40 18.00 -0.98
C PHE A 83 5.66 17.36 -1.59
N ASN A 84 5.52 16.20 -2.23
CA ASN A 84 6.64 15.55 -2.91
C ASN A 84 7.16 16.40 -4.08
N GLU A 85 6.28 17.04 -4.86
CA GLU A 85 6.70 17.98 -5.92
C GLU A 85 7.47 19.18 -5.36
N LEU A 86 7.06 19.72 -4.21
CA LEU A 86 7.76 20.82 -3.54
C LEU A 86 9.13 20.39 -3.01
N LEU A 87 9.21 19.26 -2.31
CA LEU A 87 10.47 18.70 -1.82
C LEU A 87 11.46 18.42 -2.96
N ARG A 88 10.94 17.89 -4.07
CA ARG A 88 11.74 17.64 -5.28
C ARG A 88 12.25 18.93 -5.90
N LYS A 89 11.43 19.98 -5.97
CA LYS A 89 11.86 21.32 -6.44
C LYS A 89 12.89 21.95 -5.51
N ALA A 90 12.80 21.68 -4.22
CA ALA A 90 13.75 22.16 -3.23
C ALA A 90 15.06 21.34 -3.20
N HIS A 91 15.19 20.29 -4.03
CA HIS A 91 16.33 19.36 -4.04
C HIS A 91 16.61 18.70 -2.68
N ILE A 92 15.62 18.65 -1.77
CA ILE A 92 15.79 18.12 -0.41
C ILE A 92 15.74 16.60 -0.43
N SER A 93 14.89 16.00 -1.27
CA SER A 93 14.80 14.54 -1.38
C SER A 93 14.36 14.10 -2.78
N TYR A 94 15.01 13.04 -3.26
CA TYR A 94 14.67 12.29 -4.46
C TYR A 94 14.09 10.90 -4.12
N GLU A 95 14.10 10.51 -2.84
CA GLU A 95 13.66 9.19 -2.41
C GLU A 95 12.15 9.19 -2.17
N THR A 96 11.44 8.28 -2.85
CA THR A 96 10.10 7.87 -2.44
C THR A 96 10.28 7.12 -1.12
N ASN A 97 9.95 7.77 0.00
CA ASN A 97 10.10 7.24 1.35
C ASN A 97 9.10 6.10 1.62
N GLU A 98 9.12 5.05 0.81
CA GLU A 98 8.28 3.85 0.87
C GLU A 98 9.05 2.67 1.53
N GLY A 99 10.18 2.98 2.16
CA GLY A 99 10.99 2.07 2.98
C GLY A 99 11.86 1.09 2.19
N ASP A 100 11.25 0.33 1.26
CA ASP A 100 11.89 -0.71 0.44
C ASP A 100 11.50 -0.54 -1.03
N VAL A 101 12.41 -0.88 -1.95
CA VAL A 101 12.16 -0.96 -3.40
C VAL A 101 10.99 -1.92 -3.65
N TRP A 102 10.90 -3.00 -2.88
CA TRP A 102 9.79 -3.95 -2.98
C TRP A 102 8.42 -3.29 -2.74
N ASN A 103 8.30 -2.55 -1.64
CA ASN A 103 7.07 -1.82 -1.29
C ASN A 103 6.79 -0.70 -2.29
N THR A 104 7.85 -0.07 -2.81
CA THR A 104 7.73 0.91 -3.88
C THR A 104 7.11 0.29 -5.13
N LEU A 105 7.52 -0.93 -5.51
CA LEU A 105 6.94 -1.62 -6.67
C LEU A 105 5.50 -2.08 -6.42
N ALA A 106 5.18 -2.51 -5.19
CA ALA A 106 3.86 -2.99 -4.81
C ALA A 106 2.80 -1.88 -4.76
N THR A 107 3.18 -0.69 -4.27
CA THR A 107 2.19 0.33 -3.89
C THR A 107 2.10 1.51 -4.86
N ARG A 108 3.00 1.58 -5.86
CA ARG A 108 3.01 2.68 -6.82
C ARG A 108 1.76 2.66 -7.72
N LYS A 109 0.83 3.57 -7.42
CA LYS A 109 -0.42 3.75 -8.17
C LYS A 109 -0.19 4.39 -9.54
N GLY A 110 -0.86 3.87 -10.57
CA GLY A 110 -0.87 4.42 -11.93
C GLY A 110 0.25 3.93 -12.84
N VAL A 111 0.97 2.88 -12.42
CA VAL A 111 1.94 2.16 -13.25
C VAL A 111 1.47 0.72 -13.33
N THR A 112 1.32 0.18 -14.53
CA THR A 112 0.84 -1.20 -14.71
C THR A 112 1.99 -2.09 -15.13
N ILE A 113 2.20 -3.20 -14.40
CA ILE A 113 3.13 -4.24 -14.82
C ILE A 113 2.56 -4.89 -16.07
N THR A 114 3.33 -4.93 -17.15
CA THR A 114 2.97 -5.53 -18.44
C THR A 114 3.57 -6.92 -18.61
N GLN A 115 4.78 -7.13 -18.08
CA GLN A 115 5.47 -8.42 -18.13
C GLN A 115 6.18 -8.66 -16.80
N LEU A 116 6.23 -9.91 -16.39
CA LEU A 116 6.85 -10.32 -15.13
C LEU A 116 7.63 -11.62 -15.32
N THR A 117 8.85 -11.67 -14.78
CA THR A 117 9.63 -12.89 -14.67
C THR A 117 10.12 -13.04 -13.24
N VAL A 118 9.87 -14.20 -12.64
CA VAL A 118 10.38 -14.58 -11.32
C VAL A 118 11.35 -15.74 -11.50
N THR A 119 12.57 -15.58 -11.00
CA THR A 119 13.55 -16.66 -10.92
C THR A 119 13.66 -17.13 -9.47
N LEU A 120 13.47 -18.43 -9.25
CA LEU A 120 13.57 -19.06 -7.94
C LEU A 120 15.00 -19.53 -7.65
N LYS A 121 15.32 -19.76 -6.37
CA LYS A 121 16.62 -20.29 -5.91
C LYS A 121 17.01 -21.63 -6.53
N ASN A 122 16.03 -22.44 -6.91
CA ASN A 122 16.24 -23.72 -7.60
C ASN A 122 16.55 -23.56 -9.10
N GLY A 123 16.65 -22.32 -9.61
CA GLY A 123 16.93 -22.02 -11.01
C GLY A 123 15.72 -22.04 -11.94
N ARG A 124 14.52 -22.42 -11.45
CA ARG A 124 13.29 -22.36 -12.25
C ARG A 124 12.89 -20.91 -12.49
N LYS A 125 12.37 -20.64 -13.68
CA LYS A 125 11.84 -19.32 -14.04
C LYS A 125 10.37 -19.42 -14.39
N TYR A 126 9.60 -18.48 -13.90
CA TYR A 126 8.18 -18.32 -14.19
C TYR A 126 7.99 -16.97 -14.84
N HIS A 127 7.27 -16.94 -15.96
CA HIS A 127 7.11 -15.75 -16.78
C HIS A 127 5.63 -15.52 -17.10
N CYS A 128 5.29 -14.25 -17.25
CA CYS A 128 4.04 -13.75 -17.78
C CYS A 128 4.36 -12.77 -18.90
N SER A 129 4.02 -13.14 -20.14
CA SER A 129 4.35 -12.35 -21.33
C SER A 129 3.43 -11.14 -21.49
N ASP A 130 2.19 -11.23 -21.02
CA ASP A 130 1.20 -10.16 -21.12
C ASP A 130 0.16 -10.24 -19.98
N THR A 131 0.29 -9.35 -19.01
CA THR A 131 -0.64 -9.22 -17.88
C THR A 131 -2.01 -8.67 -18.29
N ALA A 132 -2.13 -8.02 -19.46
CA ALA A 132 -3.39 -7.44 -19.92
C ALA A 132 -4.46 -8.53 -20.15
N LYS A 133 -4.02 -9.74 -20.50
CA LYS A 133 -4.89 -10.91 -20.67
C LYS A 133 -5.67 -11.27 -19.40
N PHE A 134 -5.11 -10.95 -18.24
CA PHE A 134 -5.65 -11.33 -16.93
C PHE A 134 -6.30 -10.16 -16.18
N GLN A 135 -6.52 -9.00 -16.84
CA GLN A 135 -7.07 -7.81 -16.18
C GLN A 135 -8.51 -7.96 -15.67
N ASN A 136 -9.28 -8.87 -16.28
CA ASN A 136 -10.68 -9.11 -15.94
C ASN A 136 -10.88 -10.33 -15.03
N GLU A 137 -9.80 -10.94 -14.55
CA GLU A 137 -9.86 -12.08 -13.64
C GLU A 137 -10.19 -11.64 -12.21
N GLU A 138 -10.65 -12.58 -11.38
CA GLU A 138 -11.04 -12.30 -9.99
C GLU A 138 -9.90 -11.70 -9.16
N PHE A 139 -8.67 -12.13 -9.44
CA PHE A 139 -7.46 -11.56 -8.84
C PHE A 139 -6.78 -10.62 -9.82
N THR A 140 -6.16 -9.56 -9.29
CA THR A 140 -5.35 -8.63 -10.07
C THR A 140 -4.23 -9.40 -10.79
N PRO A 141 -3.85 -9.04 -12.03
CA PRO A 141 -2.88 -9.80 -12.84
C PRO A 141 -1.55 -10.14 -12.14
N CYS A 142 -1.16 -9.29 -11.19
CA CYS A 142 -0.02 -9.49 -10.33
C CYS A 142 -0.32 -8.87 -8.96
N LEU A 143 0.01 -9.60 -7.90
CA LEU A 143 -0.03 -9.17 -6.51
C LEU A 143 1.41 -9.24 -5.97
N ILE A 144 1.91 -8.11 -5.50
CA ILE A 144 3.22 -7.99 -4.83
C ILE A 144 2.94 -7.54 -3.41
N ASP A 145 3.39 -8.31 -2.42
CA ASP A 145 3.28 -7.97 -1.00
C ASP A 145 4.56 -8.43 -0.26
N ASP A 146 4.74 -8.01 0.99
CA ASP A 146 5.90 -8.35 1.81
C ASP A 146 6.17 -9.86 1.89
N ASP A 147 5.12 -10.67 1.80
CA ASP A 147 5.15 -12.12 1.94
C ASP A 147 5.58 -12.82 0.63
N GLY A 148 5.49 -12.16 -0.53
CA GLY A 148 5.85 -12.75 -1.82
C GLY A 148 5.13 -12.13 -3.02
N ILE A 149 5.11 -12.86 -4.12
CA ILE A 149 4.47 -12.45 -5.37
C ILE A 149 3.49 -13.53 -5.82
N ALA A 150 2.28 -13.15 -6.20
CA ALA A 150 1.36 -14.03 -6.91
C ALA A 150 1.00 -13.46 -8.28
N PHE A 151 1.09 -14.26 -9.34
CA PHE A 151 0.73 -13.84 -10.69
C PHE A 151 0.36 -15.02 -11.58
N TYR A 152 -0.29 -14.74 -12.71
CA TYR A 152 -0.65 -15.72 -13.73
C TYR A 152 0.56 -16.04 -14.62
N VAL A 153 0.96 -17.32 -14.67
CA VAL A 153 2.19 -17.77 -15.34
C VAL A 153 1.85 -18.38 -16.69
N ASP A 154 2.28 -17.78 -17.80
CA ASP A 154 2.06 -18.36 -19.13
C ASP A 154 3.20 -19.26 -19.61
N LYS A 155 4.41 -19.04 -19.09
CA LYS A 155 5.61 -19.77 -19.49
C LYS A 155 6.46 -20.09 -18.28
N PHE A 156 7.02 -21.29 -18.26
CA PHE A 156 8.01 -21.66 -17.25
C PHE A 156 9.24 -22.30 -17.88
N ILE A 157 10.39 -22.07 -17.25
CA ILE A 157 11.64 -22.75 -17.54
C ILE A 157 11.91 -23.70 -16.38
N ASP A 158 11.99 -24.99 -16.68
CA ASP A 158 12.49 -25.95 -15.70
C ASP A 158 14.02 -25.83 -15.56
N SER A 159 14.57 -26.38 -14.49
CA SER A 159 16.02 -26.39 -14.16
C SER A 159 16.95 -26.80 -15.31
N GLN A 160 16.43 -27.46 -16.35
CA GLN A 160 17.14 -27.88 -17.56
C GLN A 160 17.17 -26.83 -18.69
N GLY A 161 16.61 -25.62 -18.47
CA GLY A 161 16.71 -24.50 -19.40
C GLY A 161 15.74 -24.54 -20.59
N LYS A 162 14.80 -25.49 -20.64
CA LYS A 162 13.79 -25.59 -21.70
C LYS A 162 12.55 -24.78 -21.31
N TRP A 163 12.13 -23.88 -22.20
CA TRP A 163 10.85 -23.19 -22.09
C TRP A 163 9.71 -24.17 -22.38
N SER A 164 8.80 -24.30 -21.42
CA SER A 164 7.51 -24.95 -21.59
C SER A 164 6.43 -23.86 -21.48
N GLU A 165 5.51 -23.83 -22.44
CA GLU A 165 4.33 -22.98 -22.37
C GLU A 165 3.26 -23.71 -21.55
N ASP A 166 2.64 -22.99 -20.62
CA ASP A 166 1.55 -23.51 -19.80
C ASP A 166 0.21 -23.08 -20.43
N ASP A 167 -0.32 -23.97 -21.26
CA ASP A 167 -1.55 -23.76 -22.03
C ASP A 167 -2.82 -23.80 -21.13
N GLU A 168 -2.69 -24.16 -19.85
CA GLU A 168 -3.80 -24.25 -18.89
C GLU A 168 -4.11 -22.93 -18.16
N THR A 169 -3.38 -21.84 -18.46
CA THR A 169 -3.58 -20.55 -17.78
C THR A 169 -4.98 -19.97 -17.90
N LEU A 170 -5.68 -20.25 -18.99
CA LEU A 170 -7.08 -19.88 -19.25
C LEU A 170 -7.86 -21.16 -19.64
N GLY A 171 -7.83 -22.14 -18.75
CA GLY A 171 -8.50 -23.42 -18.95
C GLY A 171 -10.01 -23.38 -18.64
N LYS A 172 -10.71 -24.47 -19.00
CA LYS A 172 -12.13 -24.66 -18.64
C LYS A 172 -12.39 -24.67 -17.13
N MET A 173 -11.36 -24.88 -16.33
CA MET A 173 -11.42 -24.89 -14.86
C MET A 173 -11.20 -23.51 -14.22
N GLY A 174 -11.01 -22.47 -15.04
CA GLY A 174 -10.70 -21.12 -14.58
C GLY A 174 -9.21 -20.80 -14.69
N SER A 175 -8.85 -19.62 -14.20
CA SER A 175 -7.51 -19.06 -14.36
C SER A 175 -6.59 -19.44 -13.21
N LEU A 176 -5.39 -19.96 -13.53
CA LEU A 176 -4.43 -20.43 -12.53
C LEU A 176 -3.50 -19.30 -12.09
N ILE A 177 -3.62 -18.86 -10.84
CA ILE A 177 -2.67 -17.96 -10.19
C ILE A 177 -1.64 -18.76 -9.38
N THR A 178 -0.36 -18.45 -9.55
CA THR A 178 0.72 -19.12 -8.79
C THR A 178 1.34 -18.15 -7.78
N TYR A 179 1.46 -18.58 -6.53
CA TYR A 179 2.12 -17.82 -5.45
C TYR A 179 3.57 -18.27 -5.27
N PHE A 180 4.47 -17.30 -5.13
CA PHE A 180 5.90 -17.47 -4.92
C PHE A 180 6.31 -16.77 -3.62
N PRO A 181 6.77 -17.53 -2.60
CA PRO A 181 7.24 -16.95 -1.34
C PRO A 181 8.47 -16.05 -1.54
N ARG A 182 8.52 -14.92 -0.82
CA ARG A 182 9.65 -13.97 -0.92
C ARG A 182 11.02 -14.63 -0.68
N ASN A 183 11.08 -15.59 0.24
CA ASN A 183 12.31 -16.30 0.57
C ASN A 183 12.85 -17.19 -0.56
N ASP A 184 12.04 -17.55 -1.54
CA ASP A 184 12.44 -18.45 -2.63
C ASP A 184 12.84 -17.67 -3.89
N ILE A 185 12.51 -16.39 -3.96
CA ILE A 185 12.78 -15.52 -5.10
C ILE A 185 14.24 -15.06 -5.06
N THR A 186 14.96 -15.28 -6.16
CA THR A 186 16.33 -14.81 -6.34
C THR A 186 16.39 -13.54 -7.20
N LEU A 187 15.54 -13.47 -8.23
CA LEU A 187 15.50 -12.32 -9.13
C LEU A 187 14.04 -12.05 -9.56
N LEU A 188 13.67 -10.78 -9.53
CA LEU A 188 12.42 -10.25 -10.06
C LEU A 188 12.73 -9.32 -11.24
N GLU A 189 12.17 -9.63 -12.41
CA GLU A 189 12.25 -8.78 -13.58
C GLU A 189 10.83 -8.33 -13.94
N ALA A 190 10.57 -7.02 -13.91
CA ALA A 190 9.26 -6.47 -14.21
C ALA A 190 9.37 -5.38 -15.28
N ARG A 191 8.46 -5.41 -16.26
CA ARG A 191 8.31 -4.36 -17.27
C ARG A 191 7.06 -3.54 -16.97
N PHE A 192 7.22 -2.23 -16.90
CA PHE A 192 6.16 -1.29 -16.55
C PHE A 192 5.75 -0.46 -17.77
N LYS A 193 4.47 -0.06 -17.82
CA LYS A 193 3.91 0.88 -18.79
C LYS A 193 3.13 1.98 -18.08
#